data_AF-A0A7W9LPZ7-F1
#
_entry.id   AF-A0A7W9LPZ7-F1
#
_cell.length_a   1.000
_cell.length_b   1.000
_cell.length_c   1.000
_cell.angle_alpha   90.00
_cell.angle_beta   90.00
_cell.angle_gamma   90.00
#
_symmetry.space_group_name_H-M   'P 1'
#
loop_
_entity.id
_entity.type
_entity.pdbx_description
1 polymer ?
#
loop_
_entity_poly.entity_id
_entity_poly.type
_entity_poly.pdbx_seq_one_letter_code
_entity_poly.pdbx_strand_id
1 'polypeptide(L)'
;MTVGLVDFRSDKERVARSARLTKRAVKKQTRFIKAKSIAEWQEAKKQAKLDQAILDYELAEDDEPKLPPAGWFIDPQNPQFERWWDGQQWTHHLRKAP
;
A
#
# COMPACT_ATOMS: atom_id res chain seq x y z
N MET A 1 -19.40 39.69 49.41
CA MET A 1 -19.45 38.30 49.87
C MET A 1 -20.39 37.53 48.96
N THR A 2 -19.88 36.62 48.13
CA THR A 2 -20.70 35.80 47.23
C THR A 2 -21.03 34.48 47.91
N VAL A 3 -22.29 34.29 48.29
CA VAL A 3 -22.79 33.04 48.87
C VAL A 3 -22.89 32.01 47.75
N GLY A 4 -22.04 30.99 47.79
CA GLY A 4 -22.06 29.87 46.85
C GLY A 4 -23.30 28.99 47.08
N LEU A 5 -24.10 28.81 46.03
CA LEU A 5 -25.27 27.94 46.01
C LEU A 5 -24.85 26.48 46.28
N VAL A 6 -25.07 25.99 47.50
CA VAL A 6 -24.80 24.60 47.89
C VAL A 6 -25.88 23.71 47.26
N ASP A 7 -25.53 22.99 46.19
CA ASP A 7 -26.40 22.01 45.54
C ASP A 7 -26.67 20.84 46.53
N PHE A 8 -27.90 20.72 47.06
CA PHE A 8 -28.32 19.69 48.02
C PHE A 8 -28.71 18.35 47.35
N ARG A 9 -28.01 17.95 46.28
CA ARG A 9 -28.21 16.60 45.74
C ARG A 9 -27.63 15.57 46.71
N SER A 10 -28.42 14.55 47.02
CA SER A 10 -28.05 13.46 47.93
C SER A 10 -26.66 12.92 47.57
N ASP A 11 -25.82 12.72 48.58
CA ASP A 11 -24.44 12.22 48.43
C ASP A 11 -24.37 10.95 47.57
N LYS A 12 -25.38 10.07 47.71
CA LYS A 12 -25.59 8.88 46.88
C LYS A 12 -25.75 9.18 45.38
N GLU A 13 -26.38 10.31 45.06
CA GLU A 13 -26.57 10.78 43.68
C GLU A 13 -25.28 11.38 43.10
N ARG A 14 -24.47 12.05 43.94
CA ARG A 14 -23.15 12.57 43.56
C ARG A 14 -22.16 11.43 43.26
N VAL A 15 -22.11 10.44 44.14
CA VAL A 15 -21.26 9.24 43.99
C VAL A 15 -21.67 8.42 42.75
N ALA A 16 -22.97 8.23 42.52
CA ALA A 16 -23.45 7.50 41.33
C ALA A 16 -23.11 8.23 40.02
N ARG A 17 -23.17 9.58 39.99
CA ARG A 17 -22.78 10.36 38.81
C ARG A 17 -21.27 10.36 38.60
N SER A 18 -20.46 10.55 39.64
CA SER A 18 -19.00 10.53 39.52
C SER A 18 -18.50 9.18 39.00
N ALA A 19 -19.05 8.06 39.48
CA ALA A 19 -18.75 6.72 38.97
C ALA A 19 -19.17 6.51 37.49
N ARG A 20 -20.30 7.09 37.07
CA ARG A 20 -20.74 7.06 35.66
C ARG A 20 -19.86 7.95 34.78
N LEU A 21 -19.40 9.08 35.29
CA LEU A 21 -18.50 10.01 34.59
C LEU A 21 -17.13 9.39 34.39
N THR A 22 -16.55 8.74 35.40
CA THR A 22 -15.27 8.03 35.28
C THR A 22 -15.37 6.84 34.33
N LYS A 23 -16.42 6.02 34.42
CA LYS A 23 -16.65 4.91 33.47
C LYS A 23 -16.81 5.40 32.02
N ARG A 24 -17.50 6.52 31.80
CA ARG A 24 -17.66 7.15 30.48
C ARG A 24 -16.35 7.76 29.97
N ALA A 25 -15.57 8.39 30.85
CA ALA A 25 -14.26 8.94 30.53
C ALA A 25 -13.28 7.82 30.12
N VAL A 26 -13.20 6.75 30.91
CA VAL A 26 -12.39 5.56 30.62
C VAL A 26 -12.84 4.87 29.32
N LYS A 27 -14.15 4.76 29.06
CA LYS A 27 -14.66 4.19 27.79
C LYS A 27 -14.32 5.07 26.57
N LYS A 28 -14.34 6.39 26.72
CA LYS A 28 -13.89 7.31 25.67
C LYS A 28 -12.39 7.14 25.45
N GLN A 29 -11.59 7.16 26.51
CA GLN A 29 -10.14 6.99 26.46
C GLN A 29 -9.74 5.65 25.80
N THR A 30 -10.38 4.54 26.16
CA THR A 30 -10.12 3.22 25.55
C THR A 30 -10.52 3.17 24.08
N ARG A 31 -11.60 3.86 23.67
CA ARG A 31 -11.95 4.02 22.24
C ARG A 31 -10.90 4.82 21.49
N PHE A 32 -10.39 5.90 22.09
CA PHE A 32 -9.32 6.69 21.48
C PHE A 32 -8.03 5.89 21.35
N ILE A 33 -7.63 5.14 22.39
CA ILE A 33 -6.45 4.26 22.34
C ILE A 33 -6.64 3.18 21.27
N LYS A 34 -7.82 2.54 21.22
CA LYS A 34 -8.11 1.52 20.20
C LYS A 34 -8.15 2.10 18.79
N ALA A 35 -8.77 3.25 18.59
CA ALA A 35 -8.79 3.95 17.30
C ALA A 35 -7.38 4.39 16.87
N LYS A 36 -6.58 4.90 17.80
CA LYS A 36 -5.16 5.23 17.57
C LYS A 36 -4.39 3.99 17.15
N SER A 37 -4.56 2.87 17.87
CA SER A 37 -3.93 1.60 17.48
C SER A 37 -4.36 1.15 16.08
N ILE A 38 -5.66 1.25 15.73
CA ILE A 38 -6.15 0.85 14.41
C ILE A 38 -5.55 1.74 13.32
N ALA A 39 -5.45 3.05 13.55
CA ALA A 39 -4.80 3.96 12.61
C ALA A 39 -3.31 3.62 12.44
N GLU A 40 -2.60 3.37 13.54
CA GLU A 40 -1.18 2.94 13.52
C GLU A 40 -1.02 1.61 12.76
N TRP A 41 -1.92 0.64 12.95
CA TRP A 41 -1.94 -0.62 12.20
C TRP A 41 -2.20 -0.42 10.70
N GLN A 42 -3.04 0.55 10.33
CA GLN A 42 -3.32 0.87 8.93
C GLN A 42 -2.13 1.58 8.28
N GLU A 43 -1.49 2.51 8.98
CA GLU A 43 -0.28 3.20 8.52
C GLU A 43 0.90 2.24 8.37
N ALA A 44 1.15 1.36 9.34
CA ALA A 44 2.18 0.33 9.24
C ALA A 44 1.95 -0.61 8.04
N LYS A 45 0.70 -0.98 7.75
CA LYS A 45 0.36 -1.77 6.56
C LYS A 45 0.59 -1.00 5.25
N LYS A 46 0.28 0.30 5.22
CA LYS A 46 0.59 1.15 4.06
C LYS A 46 2.09 1.25 3.85
N GLN A 47 2.85 1.45 4.92
CA GLN A 47 4.31 1.49 4.88
C GLN A 47 4.88 0.17 4.36
N ALA A 48 4.47 -0.97 4.93
CA ALA A 48 4.93 -2.28 4.48
C ALA A 48 4.58 -2.55 3.00
N LYS A 49 3.41 -2.09 2.52
CA LYS A 49 3.04 -2.21 1.10
C LYS A 49 3.92 -1.34 0.20
N LEU A 50 4.29 -0.15 0.67
CA LEU A 50 5.17 0.76 -0.05
C LEU A 50 6.60 0.19 -0.08
N ASP A 51 7.10 -0.32 1.04
CA ASP A 51 8.41 -0.98 1.13
C ASP A 51 8.48 -2.20 0.19
N GLN A 52 7.40 -3.00 0.11
CA GLN A 52 7.30 -4.10 -0.86
C GLN A 52 7.36 -3.59 -2.30
N ALA A 53 6.62 -2.53 -2.64
CA ALA A 53 6.66 -1.96 -3.99
C ALA A 53 8.02 -1.34 -4.35
N ILE A 54 8.71 -0.75 -3.37
CA ILE A 54 10.10 -0.29 -3.55
C ILE A 54 11.00 -1.49 -3.82
N LEU A 55 10.90 -2.55 -3.03
CA LEU A 55 11.72 -3.75 -3.21
C LEU A 55 11.51 -4.39 -4.58
N ASP A 56 10.26 -4.48 -5.04
CA ASP A 56 9.91 -5.01 -6.38
C ASP A 56 10.49 -4.14 -7.50
N TYR A 57 10.49 -2.81 -7.33
CA TYR A 57 11.08 -1.87 -8.28
C TYR A 57 12.61 -1.93 -8.28
N GLU A 58 13.22 -2.01 -7.10
CA GLU A 58 14.67 -2.08 -6.89
C GLU A 58 15.25 -3.43 -7.35
N LEU A 59 14.47 -4.51 -7.28
CA LEU A 59 14.79 -5.81 -7.89
C LEU A 59 14.55 -5.84 -9.41
N ALA A 60 13.77 -4.92 -9.97
CA ALA A 60 13.49 -4.86 -11.40
C ALA A 60 14.59 -4.13 -12.20
N GLU A 61 15.60 -3.56 -11.55
CA GLU A 61 16.70 -2.85 -12.25
C GLU A 61 17.61 -3.78 -13.07
N ASP A 62 17.55 -5.11 -12.85
CA ASP A 62 18.31 -6.12 -13.61
C ASP A 62 17.49 -6.83 -14.72
N ASP A 63 16.21 -6.49 -14.91
CA ASP A 63 15.41 -7.02 -16.03
C ASP A 63 15.60 -6.12 -17.27
N GLU A 64 16.85 -5.96 -17.70
CA GLU A 64 17.14 -5.38 -19.01
C GLU A 64 16.46 -6.27 -20.05
N PRO A 65 15.59 -5.73 -20.95
CA PRO A 65 14.88 -6.56 -21.90
C PRO A 65 15.90 -7.23 -22.82
N LYS A 66 16.19 -8.50 -22.55
CA LYS A 66 17.10 -9.32 -23.34
C LYS A 66 16.48 -9.45 -24.73
N LEU A 67 16.99 -8.65 -25.66
CA LEU A 67 16.64 -8.77 -27.07
C LEU A 67 16.89 -10.21 -27.52
N PRO A 68 16.07 -10.74 -28.44
CA PRO A 68 16.28 -12.08 -28.94
C PRO A 68 17.70 -12.19 -29.54
N PRO A 69 18.35 -13.35 -29.41
CA PRO A 69 19.66 -13.57 -30.00
C PRO A 69 19.59 -13.47 -31.52
N ALA A 70 20.75 -13.26 -32.16
CA ALA A 70 20.84 -13.19 -33.61
C ALA A 70 20.30 -14.49 -34.25
N GLY A 71 19.43 -14.36 -35.25
CA GLY A 71 18.70 -15.49 -35.81
C GLY A 71 17.76 -15.13 -36.96
N TRP A 72 17.16 -16.16 -37.55
CA TRP A 72 16.11 -16.01 -38.56
C TRP A 72 14.76 -15.97 -37.86
N PHE A 73 13.99 -14.92 -38.13
CA PHE A 73 12.65 -14.73 -37.58
C PHE A 73 11.70 -14.38 -38.71
N ILE A 74 10.41 -14.69 -38.54
CA ILE A 74 9.38 -14.40 -39.55
C ILE A 74 9.31 -12.90 -39.81
N ASP A 75 9.31 -12.49 -41.08
CA ASP A 75 9.18 -11.09 -41.45
C ASP A 75 7.74 -10.62 -41.16
N PRO A 76 7.51 -9.62 -40.28
CA PRO A 76 6.18 -9.11 -39.99
C PRO A 76 5.48 -8.50 -41.22
N GLN A 77 6.24 -8.09 -42.26
CA GLN A 77 5.66 -7.58 -43.50
C GLN A 77 5.24 -8.69 -44.46
N ASN A 78 5.92 -9.83 -44.45
CA ASN A 78 5.61 -10.95 -45.31
C ASN A 78 5.94 -12.30 -44.64
N PRO A 79 4.94 -13.00 -44.08
CA PRO A 79 5.17 -14.23 -43.34
C PRO A 79 5.66 -15.41 -44.20
N GLN A 80 5.69 -15.27 -45.53
CA GLN A 80 6.31 -16.23 -46.46
C GLN A 80 7.85 -16.23 -46.36
N PHE A 81 8.44 -15.22 -45.74
CA PHE A 81 9.88 -15.01 -45.62
C PHE A 81 10.31 -14.90 -44.17
N GLU A 82 11.56 -15.30 -43.93
CA GLU A 82 12.28 -15.02 -42.68
C GLU A 82 13.33 -13.94 -42.95
N ARG A 83 13.43 -12.98 -42.02
CA ARG A 83 14.44 -11.91 -42.02
C ARG A 83 15.47 -12.18 -40.94
N TRP A 84 16.72 -11.87 -41.21
CA TRP A 84 17.79 -12.03 -40.24
C TRP A 84 17.81 -10.86 -39.24
N TRP A 85 17.75 -11.20 -37.95
CA TRP A 85 17.97 -10.32 -36.81
C TRP A 85 19.41 -10.50 -36.32
N ASP A 86 20.15 -9.40 -36.13
CA ASP A 86 21.56 -9.46 -35.70
C ASP A 86 21.75 -9.34 -34.17
N GLY A 87 20.67 -9.23 -33.40
CA GLY A 87 20.69 -8.97 -31.96
C GLY A 87 20.31 -7.53 -31.59
N GLN A 88 20.36 -6.59 -32.54
CA GLN A 88 20.07 -5.17 -32.34
C GLN A 88 19.07 -4.61 -33.36
N GLN A 89 19.11 -5.10 -34.60
CA GLN A 89 18.28 -4.64 -35.70
C GLN A 89 18.01 -5.73 -36.75
N TRP A 90 16.96 -5.50 -37.53
CA TRP A 90 16.66 -6.30 -38.70
C TRP A 90 17.61 -5.95 -39.85
N THR A 91 18.16 -6.97 -40.49
CA THR A 91 19.03 -6.82 -41.67
C THR A 91 18.25 -7.02 -42.97
N HIS A 92 18.88 -6.75 -44.11
CA HIS A 92 18.28 -6.94 -45.44
C HIS A 92 18.32 -8.40 -45.93
N HIS A 93 18.89 -9.32 -45.15
CA HIS A 93 18.92 -10.73 -45.54
C HIS A 93 17.55 -11.35 -45.34
N LEU A 94 16.99 -11.86 -46.43
CA LEU A 94 15.71 -12.55 -46.48
C LEU A 94 15.91 -13.96 -47.02
N ARG A 95 15.23 -14.94 -46.44
CA ARG A 95 15.14 -16.30 -46.98
C ARG A 95 13.68 -16.75 -47.03
N LYS A 96 13.39 -17.69 -47.93
CA LYS A 96 12.08 -18.33 -47.96
C LYS A 96 11.93 -19.17 -46.69
N ALA A 97 10.84 -18.97 -45.95
CA ALA A 97 10.52 -19.85 -44.82
C ALA A 97 10.35 -21.30 -45.35
N PRO A 98 10.82 -22.31 -44.60
CA PRO A 98 10.75 -23.71 -45.02
C PRO A 98 9.33 -24.22 -45.27
#